data_AF-A0AA85ENL5-F1
#
_entry.id   AF-A0AA85ENL5-F1
#
_cell.length_a   1.000
_cell.length_b   1.000
_cell.length_c   1.000
_cell.angle_alpha   90.00
_cell.angle_beta   90.00
_cell.angle_gamma   90.00
#
_symmetry.space_group_name_H-M   'P 1'
#
loop_
_entity.id
_entity.type
_entity.pdbx_description
1 polymer ?
#
loop_
_entity_poly.entity_id
_entity_poly.type
_entity_poly.pdbx_seq_one_letter_code
_entity_poly.pdbx_strand_id
1 'polypeptide(L)'
;MAGIPQAVNVHSTSQMTDNLSRNEIIQWVNHCLNSSYGKVEELCSGAAYCQLVDMLFPGTLLFKKVKFNTKLEHEYINNFKVLQALFKKHGVDKEVPIEKLVKGKFQDNFEFLQWFKRFFDVNYDGHLYDALTARGGEKIIGSGKTPNKSQLDQPRNSISSNAKPTSQKQDVNHLL
;
A
#
# COMPACT_ATOMS: atom_id res chain seq x y z
N MET A 1 1.00 -8.02 -27.01
CA MET A 1 1.70 -7.76 -25.73
C MET A 1 0.96 -6.63 -25.05
N ALA A 2 0.22 -6.88 -23.97
CA ALA A 2 -0.40 -5.80 -23.21
C ALA A 2 0.71 -4.98 -22.52
N GLY A 3 0.65 -3.65 -22.63
CA GLY A 3 1.61 -2.76 -21.97
C GLY A 3 1.52 -2.88 -20.45
N ILE A 4 2.60 -2.48 -19.74
CA ILE A 4 2.59 -2.43 -18.28
C ILE A 4 1.59 -1.34 -17.84
N PRO A 5 0.63 -1.65 -16.95
CA PRO A 5 -0.35 -0.66 -16.49
C PRO A 5 0.35 0.51 -15.80
N GLN A 6 -0.07 1.73 -16.13
CA GLN A 6 0.44 2.96 -15.52
C GLN A 6 -0.48 3.38 -14.36
N ALA A 7 0.12 3.88 -13.29
CA ALA A 7 -0.60 4.33 -12.11
C ALA A 7 -1.19 5.73 -12.30
N VAL A 8 -2.28 6.00 -11.61
CA VAL A 8 -2.81 7.35 -11.42
C VAL A 8 -2.03 8.03 -10.29
N ASN A 9 -1.36 9.14 -10.60
CA ASN A 9 -0.61 9.92 -9.62
C ASN A 9 -1.53 10.78 -8.76
N VAL A 10 -1.15 10.96 -7.48
CA VAL A 10 -1.86 11.83 -6.53
C VAL A 10 -0.96 12.97 -6.08
N HIS A 11 -1.49 14.20 -6.14
CA HIS A 11 -0.80 15.42 -5.75
C HIS A 11 -1.45 16.04 -4.51
N SER A 12 -0.68 16.77 -3.71
CA SER A 12 -1.20 17.49 -2.55
C SER A 12 -2.02 18.70 -3.00
N THR A 13 -3.32 18.53 -3.21
CA THR A 13 -4.27 19.65 -3.36
C THR A 13 -5.09 19.79 -2.08
N SER A 14 -5.34 21.02 -1.62
CA SER A 14 -6.03 21.35 -0.34
C SER A 14 -7.46 20.82 -0.17
N GLN A 15 -8.00 20.03 -1.12
CA GLN A 15 -9.36 19.48 -1.10
C GLN A 15 -9.42 17.93 -1.17
N MET A 16 -8.45 17.22 -0.59
CA MET A 16 -8.59 15.76 -0.41
C MET A 16 -9.11 15.44 0.99
N THR A 17 -10.34 14.94 1.05
CA THR A 17 -11.09 14.61 2.26
C THR A 17 -10.52 13.37 2.96
N ASP A 18 -10.41 13.48 4.29
CA ASP A 18 -10.25 12.43 5.29
C ASP A 18 -8.90 11.70 5.35
N ASN A 19 -7.91 12.37 5.94
CA ASN A 19 -6.73 11.71 6.50
C ASN A 19 -7.16 10.72 7.59
N LEU A 20 -6.80 9.44 7.44
CA LEU A 20 -7.03 8.44 8.46
C LEU A 20 -6.25 8.77 9.73
N SER A 21 -6.81 8.48 10.89
CA SER A 21 -6.03 8.49 12.12
C SER A 21 -4.96 7.40 12.10
N ARG A 22 -3.98 7.53 13.00
CA ARG A 22 -2.90 6.54 13.19
C ARG A 22 -3.42 5.10 13.32
N ASN A 23 -4.46 4.90 14.11
CA ASN A 23 -4.96 3.56 14.40
C ASN A 23 -5.69 3.00 13.18
N GLU A 24 -6.51 3.80 12.52
CA GLU A 24 -7.27 3.39 11.33
C GLU A 24 -6.33 3.01 10.18
N ILE A 25 -5.28 3.82 9.93
CA ILE A 25 -4.36 3.54 8.82
C ILE A 25 -3.51 2.28 9.08
N ILE A 26 -3.14 2.02 10.33
CA ILE A 26 -2.42 0.78 10.68
C ILE A 26 -3.33 -0.44 10.58
N GLN A 27 -4.58 -0.32 11.03
CA GLN A 27 -5.57 -1.38 10.85
C GLN A 27 -5.81 -1.67 9.37
N TRP A 28 -5.89 -0.63 8.53
CA TRP A 28 -5.98 -0.79 7.08
C TRP A 28 -4.81 -1.61 6.51
N VAL A 29 -3.56 -1.26 6.82
CA VAL A 29 -2.40 -2.04 6.35
C VAL A 29 -2.49 -3.49 6.83
N ASN A 30 -2.84 -3.70 8.10
CA ASN A 30 -2.97 -5.04 8.67
C ASN A 30 -4.06 -5.88 8.01
N HIS A 31 -5.19 -5.29 7.65
CA HIS A 31 -6.26 -5.96 6.91
C HIS A 31 -5.81 -6.33 5.50
N CYS A 32 -5.16 -5.42 4.77
CA CYS A 32 -4.67 -5.68 3.42
C CYS A 32 -3.64 -6.82 3.41
N LEU A 33 -2.68 -6.79 4.34
CA LEU A 33 -1.51 -7.66 4.27
C LEU A 33 -1.58 -8.90 5.16
N ASN A 34 -2.66 -9.08 5.93
CA ASN A 34 -2.75 -10.10 6.98
C ASN A 34 -1.50 -10.05 7.90
N SER A 35 -1.23 -8.85 8.43
CA SER A 35 -0.08 -8.54 9.29
C SER A 35 -0.52 -8.07 10.69
N SER A 36 0.45 -7.86 11.58
CA SER A 36 0.20 -7.42 12.96
C SER A 36 1.04 -6.20 13.38
N TYR A 37 1.19 -5.20 12.50
CA TYR A 37 1.88 -3.95 12.83
C TYR A 37 1.18 -3.23 13.99
N GLY A 38 1.94 -2.79 14.98
CA GLY A 38 1.43 -2.03 16.13
C GLY A 38 1.66 -0.53 16.02
N LYS A 39 2.66 -0.13 15.24
CA LYS A 39 3.14 1.25 15.09
C LYS A 39 3.42 1.57 13.64
N VAL A 40 3.22 2.84 13.28
CA VAL A 40 3.49 3.35 11.91
C VAL A 40 4.97 3.24 11.57
N GLU A 41 5.83 3.43 12.56
CA GLU A 41 7.28 3.34 12.48
C GLU A 41 7.76 1.96 12.00
N GLU A 42 6.98 0.89 12.20
CA GLU A 42 7.35 -0.47 11.73
C GLU A 42 7.32 -0.60 10.20
N LEU A 43 6.62 0.31 9.52
CA LEU A 43 6.59 0.37 8.06
C LEU A 43 7.90 0.93 7.47
N CYS A 44 8.83 1.39 8.32
CA CYS A 44 10.19 1.78 7.92
C CYS A 44 10.99 0.66 7.27
N SER A 45 10.55 -0.59 7.39
CA SER A 45 11.15 -1.72 6.71
C SER A 45 10.95 -1.71 5.20
N GLY A 46 9.98 -0.95 4.68
CA GLY A 46 9.66 -0.88 3.25
C GLY A 46 8.92 -2.09 2.68
N ALA A 47 8.85 -3.22 3.41
CA ALA A 47 8.29 -4.47 2.92
C ALA A 47 6.77 -4.39 2.68
N ALA A 48 6.04 -3.75 3.59
CA ALA A 48 4.60 -3.54 3.46
C ALA A 48 4.24 -2.77 2.18
N TYR A 49 4.97 -1.68 1.88
CA TYR A 49 4.75 -0.90 0.67
C TYR A 49 5.02 -1.70 -0.60
N CYS A 50 6.09 -2.51 -0.63
CA CYS A 50 6.36 -3.39 -1.77
C CYS A 50 5.17 -4.29 -2.07
N GLN A 51 4.60 -4.93 -1.05
CA GLN A 51 3.48 -5.84 -1.22
C GLN A 51 2.16 -5.11 -1.54
N LEU A 52 1.91 -3.93 -0.96
CA LEU A 52 0.74 -3.13 -1.33
C LEU A 52 0.80 -2.70 -2.81
N VAL A 53 1.99 -2.42 -3.36
CA VAL A 53 2.12 -2.15 -4.80
C VAL A 53 1.90 -3.42 -5.63
N ASP A 54 2.34 -4.59 -5.17
CA ASP A 54 1.98 -5.86 -5.81
C ASP A 54 0.46 -6.10 -5.81
N MET A 55 -0.25 -5.71 -4.74
CA MET A 55 -1.71 -5.72 -4.69
C MET A 55 -2.35 -4.71 -5.66
N LEU A 56 -1.70 -3.60 -6.01
CA LEU A 56 -2.21 -2.69 -7.04
C LEU A 56 -1.92 -3.21 -8.46
N PHE A 57 -0.73 -3.80 -8.64
CA PHE A 57 -0.24 -4.25 -9.94
C PHE A 57 0.33 -5.67 -9.84
N PRO A 58 -0.54 -6.71 -9.79
CA PRO A 58 -0.12 -8.08 -9.55
C PRO A 58 0.92 -8.61 -10.54
N GLY A 59 1.87 -9.40 -10.03
CA GLY A 59 2.88 -10.07 -10.85
C GLY A 59 4.06 -9.18 -11.23
N THR A 60 4.16 -7.98 -10.66
CA THR A 60 5.24 -7.03 -10.94
C THR A 60 6.34 -7.05 -9.87
N LEU A 61 6.01 -7.43 -8.64
CA LEU A 61 6.95 -7.56 -7.53
C LEU A 61 7.74 -8.86 -7.62
N LEU A 62 9.06 -8.76 -7.44
CA LEU A 62 9.92 -9.92 -7.23
C LEU A 62 10.07 -10.19 -5.73
N PHE A 63 9.14 -10.98 -5.16
CA PHE A 63 9.07 -11.27 -3.72
C PHE A 63 10.40 -11.73 -3.10
N LYS A 64 11.21 -12.50 -3.84
CA LYS A 64 12.54 -12.97 -3.38
C LYS A 64 13.52 -11.84 -3.04
N LYS A 65 13.31 -10.62 -3.54
CA LYS A 65 14.13 -9.44 -3.23
C LYS A 65 13.65 -8.66 -2.01
N VAL A 66 12.48 -8.98 -1.47
CA VAL A 66 11.91 -8.29 -0.30
C VAL A 66 12.19 -9.10 0.96
N LYS A 67 12.60 -8.42 2.01
CA LYS A 67 12.81 -9.00 3.35
C LYS A 67 11.69 -8.55 4.27
N PHE A 68 10.71 -9.42 4.53
CA PHE A 68 9.48 -9.05 5.23
C PHE A 68 9.64 -8.90 6.75
N ASN A 69 10.48 -9.72 7.38
CA ASN A 69 10.68 -9.74 8.84
C ASN A 69 12.10 -9.35 9.27
N THR A 70 12.81 -8.58 8.44
CA THR A 70 14.16 -8.10 8.80
C THR A 70 14.13 -7.03 9.89
N LYS A 71 15.26 -6.90 10.61
CA LYS A 71 15.55 -5.85 11.59
C LYS A 71 16.78 -5.01 11.22
N LEU A 72 17.35 -5.24 10.03
CA LEU A 72 18.61 -4.63 9.60
C LEU A 72 18.33 -3.44 8.69
N GLU A 73 18.80 -2.25 9.06
CA GLU A 73 18.54 -1.00 8.32
C GLU A 73 18.98 -1.08 6.85
N HIS A 74 20.10 -1.75 6.55
CA HIS A 74 20.56 -1.92 5.17
C HIS A 74 19.61 -2.79 4.33
N GLU A 75 18.86 -3.71 4.93
CA GLU A 75 17.82 -4.47 4.25
C GLU A 75 16.55 -3.64 4.04
N TYR A 76 16.25 -2.68 4.94
CA TYR A 76 15.17 -1.71 4.73
C TYR A 76 15.45 -0.82 3.51
N ILE A 77 16.68 -0.34 3.38
CA ILE A 77 17.14 0.42 2.20
C ILE A 77 16.92 -0.40 0.93
N ASN A 78 17.26 -1.70 0.94
CA ASN A 78 17.06 -2.58 -0.21
C ASN A 78 15.57 -2.75 -0.55
N ASN A 79 14.70 -2.94 0.44
CA ASN A 79 13.26 -3.00 0.23
C ASN A 79 12.74 -1.69 -0.41
N PHE A 80 13.16 -0.52 0.07
CA PHE A 80 12.74 0.75 -0.55
C PHE A 80 13.29 0.96 -1.96
N LYS A 81 14.48 0.44 -2.28
CA LYS A 81 14.97 0.42 -3.68
C LYS A 81 14.10 -0.46 -4.58
N VAL A 82 13.59 -1.58 -4.06
CA VAL A 82 12.59 -2.39 -4.77
C VAL A 82 11.31 -1.58 -5.00
N LEU A 83 10.84 -0.85 -3.99
CA LEU A 83 9.68 0.04 -4.12
C LEU A 83 9.90 1.13 -5.19
N GLN A 84 11.05 1.82 -5.18
CA GLN A 84 11.39 2.81 -6.21
C GLN A 84 11.38 2.21 -7.62
N ALA A 85 11.89 0.98 -7.78
CA ALA A 85 11.87 0.30 -9.07
C ALA A 85 10.43 -0.01 -9.53
N LEU A 86 9.53 -0.38 -8.62
CA LEU A 86 8.12 -0.56 -8.92
C LEU A 86 7.44 0.77 -9.29
N PHE A 87 7.70 1.84 -8.53
CA PHE A 87 7.18 3.18 -8.83
C PHE A 87 7.59 3.63 -10.22
N LYS A 88 8.88 3.50 -10.56
CA LYS A 88 9.39 3.81 -11.91
C LYS A 88 8.72 2.95 -12.99
N LYS A 89 8.50 1.66 -12.73
CA LYS A 89 7.87 0.73 -13.67
C LYS A 89 6.42 1.11 -13.99
N HIS A 90 5.71 1.68 -13.02
CA HIS A 90 4.30 2.07 -13.13
C HIS A 90 4.09 3.58 -13.33
N GLY A 91 5.15 4.36 -13.58
CA GLY A 91 5.01 5.80 -13.83
C GLY A 91 4.57 6.61 -12.61
N VAL A 92 4.93 6.18 -11.40
CA VAL A 92 4.62 6.90 -10.17
C VAL A 92 5.66 8.01 -9.96
N ASP A 93 5.20 9.26 -9.90
CA ASP A 93 6.06 10.45 -9.82
C ASP A 93 6.56 10.74 -8.39
N LYS A 94 5.96 10.09 -7.39
CA LYS A 94 6.31 10.32 -5.99
C LYS A 94 7.71 9.81 -5.67
N GLU A 95 8.56 10.73 -5.22
CA GLU A 95 9.83 10.38 -4.61
C GLU A 95 9.64 9.62 -3.29
N VAL A 96 10.36 8.51 -3.13
CA VAL A 96 10.44 7.76 -1.87
C VAL A 96 11.61 8.31 -1.04
N PRO A 97 11.37 9.00 0.09
CA PRO A 97 12.44 9.59 0.90
C PRO A 97 13.12 8.54 1.79
N ILE A 98 13.86 7.60 1.17
CA ILE A 98 14.44 6.41 1.81
C ILE A 98 15.18 6.77 3.09
N GLU A 99 16.10 7.74 3.03
CA GLU A 99 16.96 8.13 4.16
C GLU A 99 16.17 8.58 5.39
N LYS A 100 14.98 9.16 5.19
CA LYS A 100 14.09 9.58 6.29
C LYS A 100 13.27 8.40 6.80
N LEU A 101 12.71 7.61 5.90
CA LEU A 101 11.81 6.51 6.25
C LEU A 101 12.52 5.43 7.05
N VAL A 102 13.71 4.99 6.62
CA VAL A 102 14.45 3.89 7.27
C VAL A 102 14.87 4.20 8.70
N LYS A 103 14.90 5.48 9.10
CA LYS A 103 15.16 5.89 10.49
C LYS A 103 13.99 5.62 11.44
N GLY A 104 12.85 5.15 10.92
CA GLY A 104 11.69 4.80 11.74
C GLY A 104 11.09 5.97 12.48
N LYS A 105 11.26 7.21 11.98
CA LYS A 105 10.64 8.39 12.60
C LYS A 105 9.16 8.43 12.28
N PHE A 106 8.33 8.63 13.30
CA PHE A 106 6.87 8.65 13.17
C PHE A 106 6.39 9.66 12.12
N GLN A 107 6.86 10.90 12.17
CA GLN A 107 6.39 11.97 11.30
C GLN A 107 6.60 11.65 9.81
N ASP A 108 7.83 11.28 9.43
CA ASP A 108 8.17 10.96 8.04
C ASP A 108 7.41 9.72 7.54
N ASN A 109 7.32 8.67 8.37
CA ASN A 109 6.62 7.44 8.01
C ASN A 109 5.10 7.65 7.91
N PHE A 110 4.51 8.44 8.81
CA PHE A 110 3.08 8.73 8.80
C PHE A 110 2.69 9.61 7.61
N GLU A 111 3.49 10.62 7.29
CA GLU A 111 3.28 11.46 6.10
C GLU A 111 3.31 10.63 4.82
N PHE A 112 4.32 9.77 4.67
CA PHE A 112 4.43 8.90 3.49
C PHE A 112 3.27 7.90 3.42
N LEU A 113 2.88 7.30 4.55
CA LEU A 113 1.77 6.36 4.61
C LEU A 113 0.43 7.00 4.23
N GLN A 114 0.15 8.23 4.68
CA GLN A 114 -1.06 8.96 4.30
C GLN A 114 -1.11 9.23 2.81
N TRP A 115 0.01 9.68 2.23
CA TRP A 115 0.11 9.82 0.77
C TRP A 115 -0.11 8.48 0.07
N PHE A 116 0.52 7.41 0.56
CA PHE A 116 0.43 6.08 -0.02
C PHE A 116 -1.01 5.54 0.02
N LYS A 117 -1.75 5.79 1.10
CA LYS A 117 -3.16 5.40 1.20
C LYS A 117 -4.01 6.07 0.13
N ARG A 118 -3.84 7.37 -0.09
CA ARG A 118 -4.55 8.09 -1.17
C ARG A 118 -4.17 7.55 -2.54
N PHE A 119 -2.88 7.29 -2.75
CA PHE A 119 -2.40 6.65 -3.97
C PHE A 119 -3.03 5.27 -4.18
N PHE A 120 -3.14 4.46 -3.13
CA PHE A 120 -3.79 3.16 -3.18
C PHE A 120 -5.28 3.28 -3.53
N ASP A 121 -6.00 4.20 -2.89
CA ASP A 121 -7.45 4.35 -3.09
C ASP A 121 -7.84 4.73 -4.51
N VAL A 122 -7.01 5.51 -5.22
CA VAL A 122 -7.29 5.90 -6.62
C VAL A 122 -6.83 4.84 -7.63
N ASN A 123 -6.01 3.87 -7.23
CA ASN A 123 -5.45 2.86 -8.13
C ASN A 123 -6.03 1.46 -7.92
N TYR A 124 -6.57 1.16 -6.73
CA TYR A 124 -7.10 -0.17 -6.44
C TYR A 124 -8.50 -0.33 -7.07
N ASP A 125 -8.67 -1.36 -7.89
CA ASP A 125 -9.91 -1.67 -8.60
C ASP A 125 -10.85 -2.63 -7.83
N GLY A 126 -10.45 -3.03 -6.61
CA GLY A 126 -11.22 -3.93 -5.74
C GLY A 126 -11.00 -5.43 -5.98
N HIS A 127 -10.04 -5.83 -6.82
CA HIS A 127 -9.78 -7.26 -7.07
C HIS A 127 -9.31 -8.00 -5.81
N LEU A 128 -9.63 -9.30 -5.74
CA LEU A 128 -9.25 -10.13 -4.60
C LEU A 128 -7.73 -10.35 -4.55
N TYR A 129 -7.14 -10.23 -3.37
CA TYR A 129 -5.70 -10.45 -3.17
C TYR A 129 -5.43 -11.23 -1.87
N ASP A 130 -4.79 -12.40 -2.01
CA ASP A 130 -4.32 -13.19 -0.86
C ASP A 130 -2.86 -12.87 -0.54
N ALA A 131 -2.68 -11.94 0.40
CA ALA A 131 -1.36 -11.47 0.82
C ALA A 131 -0.49 -12.55 1.47
N LEU A 132 -1.07 -13.53 2.16
CA LEU A 132 -0.29 -14.57 2.82
C LEU A 132 0.25 -15.56 1.78
N THR A 133 -0.60 -15.99 0.86
CA THR A 133 -0.20 -16.88 -0.24
C THR A 133 0.80 -16.20 -1.16
N ALA A 134 0.64 -14.90 -1.47
CA ALA A 134 1.60 -14.15 -2.27
C ALA A 134 3.01 -14.13 -1.67
N ARG A 135 3.13 -14.11 -0.33
CA ARG A 135 4.41 -14.24 0.39
C ARG A 135 4.90 -15.69 0.55
N GLY A 136 4.24 -16.67 -0.06
CA GLY A 136 4.58 -18.08 0.11
C GLY A 136 4.33 -18.59 1.54
N GLY A 137 3.37 -18.00 2.26
CA GLY A 137 3.03 -18.38 3.64
C GLY A 137 3.84 -17.67 4.72
N GLU A 138 4.80 -16.79 4.36
CA GLU A 138 5.54 -16.00 5.34
C GLU A 138 4.59 -15.01 6.06
N LYS A 139 4.51 -15.10 7.39
CA LYS A 139 3.73 -14.17 8.20
C LYS A 139 4.56 -12.92 8.48
N ILE A 140 3.93 -11.75 8.40
CA ILE A 140 4.54 -10.48 8.84
C ILE A 140 4.25 -10.30 10.33
N ILE A 141 5.30 -10.25 11.14
CA ILE A 141 5.20 -10.14 12.60
C ILE A 141 5.55 -8.72 13.01
N GLY A 142 4.53 -7.95 13.37
CA GLY A 142 4.70 -6.63 13.98
C GLY A 142 4.54 -6.64 15.51
N SER A 143 4.67 -5.48 16.14
CA SER A 143 4.51 -5.32 17.60
C SER A 143 3.06 -5.26 18.08
N GLY A 144 2.10 -5.23 17.14
CA GLY A 144 0.67 -5.20 17.42
C GLY A 144 0.15 -6.53 17.96
N LYS A 145 -0.85 -6.47 18.82
CA LYS A 145 -1.57 -7.67 19.28
C LYS A 145 -2.34 -8.25 18.10
N THR A 146 -2.14 -9.53 17.79
CA THR A 146 -2.98 -10.24 16.83
C THR A 146 -4.44 -10.18 17.30
N PRO A 147 -5.40 -9.77 16.46
CA PRO A 147 -6.80 -9.84 16.84
C PRO A 147 -7.17 -11.30 17.17
N ASN A 148 -7.90 -11.51 18.27
CA ASN A 148 -8.28 -12.83 18.76
C ASN A 148 -8.96 -13.66 17.66
N LYS A 149 -8.65 -14.95 17.63
CA LYS A 149 -8.96 -15.93 16.57
C LYS A 149 -10.46 -16.32 16.47
N SER A 150 -11.38 -15.55 17.04
CA SER A 150 -12.80 -15.91 17.20
C SER A 150 -13.75 -15.34 16.13
N GLN A 151 -13.24 -14.85 15.00
CA GLN A 151 -14.07 -14.39 13.84
C GLN A 151 -13.52 -14.92 12.50
N LEU A 152 -13.29 -16.23 12.39
CA LEU A 152 -12.77 -16.84 11.16
C LEU A 152 -13.83 -17.49 10.26
N ASP A 153 -15.13 -17.36 10.58
CA ASP A 153 -16.25 -17.88 9.75
C ASP A 153 -17.08 -16.77 9.10
N GLN A 154 -16.42 -15.79 8.48
CA GLN A 154 -17.06 -15.00 7.44
C GLN A 154 -16.18 -14.94 6.21
N PRO A 155 -16.76 -14.98 4.99
CA PRO A 155 -16.01 -14.83 3.77
C PRO A 155 -15.32 -13.47 3.79
N ARG A 156 -14.02 -13.47 4.10
CA ARG A 156 -13.11 -12.36 3.83
C ARG A 156 -13.23 -12.09 2.35
N ASN A 157 -13.78 -10.93 1.97
CA ASN A 157 -13.40 -10.15 0.79
C ASN A 157 -14.39 -9.00 0.56
N SER A 158 -14.11 -7.87 1.21
CA SER A 158 -14.39 -6.55 0.66
C SER A 158 -13.56 -5.54 1.46
N ILE A 159 -12.39 -5.18 0.95
CA ILE A 159 -11.72 -3.96 1.40
C ILE A 159 -12.60 -2.83 0.87
N SER A 160 -13.52 -2.31 1.69
CA SER A 160 -14.38 -1.20 1.28
C SER A 160 -13.51 0.04 1.05
N SER A 161 -13.25 0.35 -0.21
CA SER A 161 -12.79 1.67 -0.63
C SER A 161 -13.95 2.65 -0.48
N ASN A 162 -13.81 3.68 0.34
CA ASN A 162 -14.74 4.83 0.40
C ASN A 162 -14.61 5.76 -0.83
N ALA A 163 -14.27 5.21 -2.00
CA ALA A 163 -14.15 5.97 -3.23
C ALA A 163 -15.54 6.11 -3.87
N LYS A 164 -16.07 7.34 -3.91
CA LYS A 164 -17.21 7.67 -4.79
C LYS A 164 -16.74 7.48 -6.25
N PRO A 165 -17.53 6.82 -7.11
CA PRO A 165 -17.22 6.74 -8.53
C PRO A 165 -17.36 8.12 -9.16
N THR A 166 -16.24 8.71 -9.61
CA THR A 166 -16.25 9.91 -10.44
C THR A 166 -16.73 9.53 -11.83
N SER A 167 -18.03 9.57 -12.06
CA SER A 167 -18.59 9.54 -13.42
C SER A 167 -18.38 10.90 -14.06
N GLN A 168 -17.45 11.00 -15.01
CA GLN A 168 -17.48 12.03 -16.04
C GLN A 168 -17.24 11.40 -17.41
N LYS A 169 -18.35 11.14 -18.11
CA LYS A 169 -18.40 11.21 -19.56
C LYS A 169 -19.72 11.86 -19.92
N GLN A 170 -19.72 13.20 -19.98
CA GLN A 170 -20.77 13.90 -20.69
C GLN A 170 -20.38 13.88 -22.17
N ASP A 171 -21.09 13.06 -22.92
CA ASP A 171 -21.16 13.11 -24.37
C ASP A 171 -21.58 14.52 -24.79
N VAL A 172 -20.66 15.26 -25.40
CA VAL A 172 -21.01 16.39 -26.26
C VAL A 172 -21.35 15.82 -27.62
N ASN A 173 -22.65 15.67 -27.91
CA ASN A 173 -23.18 15.66 -29.27
C ASN A 173 -24.70 15.90 -29.29
N HIS A 174 -25.12 16.68 -30.31
CA HIS A 174 -26.48 17.00 -30.76
C HIS A 174 -27.21 18.13 -29.99
N LEU A 175 -27.87 19.12 -30.61
CA LEU A 175 -28.26 19.36 -32.01
C LEU A 175 -28.80 20.79 -32.16
N LEU A 176 -28.59 21.39 -33.35
CA LEU A 176 -29.30 22.54 -33.98
C LEU A 176 -29.24 23.91 -33.29
#